data_AF-A0A972ETF2-F1
#
_entry.id   AF-A0A972ETF2-F1
#
_cell.length_a   1.000
_cell.length_b   1.000
_cell.length_c   1.000
_cell.angle_alpha   90.00
_cell.angle_beta   90.00
_cell.angle_gamma   90.00
#
_symmetry.space_group_name_H-M   'P 1'
#
loop_
_entity.id
_entity.type
_entity.pdbx_description
1 polymer ?
#
loop_
_entity_poly.entity_id
_entity_poly.type
_entity_poly.pdbx_seq_one_letter_code
_entity_poly.pdbx_strand_id
1 'polypeptide(L)' 'MRQFSDYIDGELAPDICAQLEAHLQECRDCQVVMNTLQKTIDLYQVAEGEETLPEGVRSRLFARLQIAQSTGKKPGE' A
#
# COMPACT_ATOMS: atom_id res chain seq x y z
N MET A 1 12.57 3.89 14.93
CA MET A 1 12.24 4.22 13.53
C MET A 1 12.37 3.01 12.61
N ARG A 2 13.53 2.33 12.54
CA ARG A 2 13.77 1.23 11.60
C ARG A 2 12.66 0.15 11.57
N GLN A 3 12.19 -0.29 12.73
CA GLN A 3 11.11 -1.29 12.84
C GLN A 3 9.80 -0.89 12.16
N PHE A 4 9.47 0.41 12.06
CA PHE A 4 8.28 0.86 11.33
C PHE A 4 8.48 0.79 9.81
N SER A 5 9.69 1.09 9.32
CA SER A 5 10.03 0.91 7.91
C SER A 5 10.00 -0.58 7.57
N ASP A 6 10.75 -1.39 8.31
CA ASP A 6 10.82 -2.85 8.09
C ASP A 6 9.42 -3.49 8.14
N TYR A 7 8.51 -2.99 8.98
CA TYR A 7 7.11 -3.43 9.04
C TYR A 7 6.31 -3.03 7.79
N ILE A 8 6.45 -1.79 7.32
CA ILE A 8 5.79 -1.30 6.09
C ILE A 8 6.31 -2.04 4.86
N ASP A 9 7.60 -2.30 4.82
CA ASP A 9 8.28 -2.99 3.72
C ASP A 9 8.04 -4.52 3.74
N GLY A 10 7.41 -5.04 4.80
CA GLY A 10 7.10 -6.46 4.98
C GLY A 10 8.33 -7.34 5.27
N GLU A 11 9.44 -6.72 5.69
CA GLU A 11 10.72 -7.38 6.00
C GLU A 11 10.86 -7.73 7.49
N LEU A 12 9.93 -7.27 8.32
CA LEU A 12 9.95 -7.52 9.76
C LEU A 12 9.57 -8.97 10.07
N ALA A 13 10.34 -9.62 10.96
CA ALA A 13 10.08 -10.99 11.36
C ALA A 13 8.70 -11.12 12.06
N PRO A 14 7.95 -12.24 11.86
CA PRO A 14 6.56 -12.34 12.32
C PRO A 14 6.36 -12.16 13.83
N ASP A 15 7.31 -12.62 14.64
CA ASP A 15 7.32 -12.47 16.09
C ASP A 15 7.48 -11.01 16.52
N ILE A 16 8.23 -10.22 15.76
CA ILE A 16 8.43 -8.80 16.00
C ILE A 16 7.26 -7.98 15.44
N CYS A 17 6.65 -8.39 14.32
CA CYS A 17 5.39 -7.79 13.84
C CYS A 17 4.30 -7.85 14.91
N ALA A 18 4.07 -9.02 15.52
CA ALA A 18 3.06 -9.18 16.55
C ALA A 18 3.32 -8.27 17.78
N GLN A 19 4.58 -8.12 18.19
CA GLN A 19 4.96 -7.22 19.28
C GLN A 19 4.74 -5.75 18.92
N LEU A 20 5.08 -5.36 17.69
CA LEU A 20 4.89 -4.01 17.20
C LEU A 20 3.39 -3.66 17.09
N GLU A 21 2.58 -4.59 16.58
CA GLU A 21 1.13 -4.45 16.50
C GLU A 21 0.51 -4.29 17.90
N ALA A 22 0.92 -5.12 18.87
CA ALA A 22 0.48 -4.98 20.25
C ALA A 22 0.84 -3.60 20.83
N HIS A 23 2.07 -3.15 20.62
CA HIS A 23 2.50 -1.82 21.06
C HIS A 23 1.69 -0.69 20.39
N LEU A 24 1.41 -0.82 19.10
CA LEU A 24 0.57 0.13 18.37
C LEU A 24 -0.86 0.16 18.89
N GLN A 25 -1.41 -0.91 19.47
CA GLN A 25 -2.73 -0.86 20.10
C GLN A 25 -2.72 -0.05 21.41
N GLU A 26 -1.62 -0.09 22.15
CA GLU A 26 -1.53 0.50 23.49
C GLU A 26 -0.92 1.91 23.51
N CYS A 27 -0.15 2.29 22.49
CA CYS A 27 0.60 3.56 22.48
C CYS A 27 0.09 4.53 21.40
N ARG A 28 -0.60 5.58 21.84
CA ARG A 28 -1.13 6.64 20.95
C ARG A 28 -0.04 7.41 20.20
N ASP A 29 1.10 7.67 20.82
CA ASP A 29 2.19 8.42 20.16
C ASP A 29 2.77 7.63 19.00
N CYS A 30 2.96 6.32 19.18
CA CYS A 30 3.43 5.43 18.12
C CYS A 30 2.39 5.25 17.01
N GLN A 31 1.09 5.22 17.32
CA GLN A 31 0.04 5.29 16.30
C GLN A 31 0.15 6.56 15.45
N VAL A 32 0.36 7.72 16.08
CA VAL A 32 0.52 9.00 15.36
C VAL A 32 1.74 8.97 14.44
N VAL A 33 2.86 8.42 14.89
CA VAL A 33 4.08 8.26 14.07
C VAL A 33 3.80 7.34 12.88
N MET A 34 3.21 6.17 13.10
CA MET A 34 2.89 5.22 12.03
C MET A 34 1.93 5.82 11.00
N ASN A 35 0.86 6.49 11.47
CA ASN A 35 -0.10 7.15 10.59
C ASN A 35 0.54 8.27 9.77
N THR A 36 1.44 9.05 10.37
CA THR A 36 2.16 10.11 9.66
C THR A 36 3.08 9.53 8.59
N LEU A 37 3.76 8.43 8.90
CA LEU A 37 4.63 7.73 7.97
C LEU A 37 3.85 7.18 6.76
N GLN A 38 2.73 6.49 7.00
CA GLN A 38 1.85 5.99 5.93
C GLN A 38 1.31 7.13 5.06
N LYS A 39 0.81 8.21 5.67
CA LYS A 39 0.36 9.39 4.91
C LYS A 39 1.46 9.99 4.04
N THR A 40 2.71 9.98 4.51
CA THR A 40 3.83 10.47 3.73
C THR A 40 4.03 9.59 2.50
N ILE A 41 3.98 8.26 2.65
CA ILE A 41 4.07 7.29 1.55
C ILE A 41 2.94 7.50 0.55
N ASP A 42 1.69 7.60 1.03
CA ASP A 42 0.52 7.82 0.18
C ASP A 42 0.66 9.09 -0.67
N LEU A 43 1.14 10.18 -0.06
CA LEU A 43 1.37 11.44 -0.77
C LEU A 43 2.41 11.29 -1.88
N TYR A 44 3.48 10.53 -1.66
CA TYR A 44 4.49 10.25 -2.70
C TYR A 44 3.91 9.40 -3.83
N GLN A 45 3.17 8.34 -3.50
CA GLN A 45 2.54 7.45 -4.50
C GLN A 45 1.55 8.21 -5.40
N VAL A 46 0.79 9.17 -4.83
CA VAL A 46 -0.14 9.99 -5.60
C VAL A 46 0.59 11.09 -6.41
N ALA A 47 1.66 11.66 -5.85
CA ALA A 47 2.40 12.75 -6.49
C ALA A 47 3.15 12.31 -7.76
N GLU A 48 3.55 11.04 -7.87
CA GLU A 48 4.15 10.50 -9.10
C GLU A 48 3.15 10.39 -10.28
N GLY A 49 1.86 10.67 -10.03
CA GLY A 49 0.81 10.62 -11.04
C GLY A 49 0.29 9.20 -11.28
N GLU A 50 -0.95 9.07 -11.76
CA GLU A 50 -1.50 7.79 -12.20
C GLU A 50 -0.76 7.33 -13.46
N GLU A 51 0.33 6.58 -13.30
CA GLU A 51 0.93 5.86 -14.42
C GLU A 51 -0.04 4.76 -14.84
N THR A 52 -0.79 5.02 -15.92
CA THR A 52 -1.81 4.08 -16.37
C THR A 52 -1.16 2.85 -16.97
N LEU A 53 -1.39 1.70 -16.33
CA LEU A 53 -0.95 0.41 -16.88
C LEU A 53 -1.45 0.26 -18.33
N PRO A 54 -0.58 -0.13 -19.30
CA PRO A 54 -1.02 -0.36 -20.66
C PRO A 54 -2.14 -1.40 -20.71
N GLU A 55 -3.18 -1.11 -21.49
CA GLU A 55 -4.42 -1.89 -21.50
C GLU A 55 -4.19 -3.37 -21.82
N GLY A 56 -3.25 -3.66 -22.74
CA GLY A 56 -2.88 -5.04 -23.06
C GLY A 56 -2.25 -5.80 -21.89
N VAL A 57 -1.52 -5.13 -20.99
CA VAL A 57 -0.96 -5.75 -19.78
C VAL A 57 -2.07 -6.00 -18.77
N ARG A 58 -2.93 -5.00 -18.54
CA ARG A 58 -4.10 -5.10 -17.64
C ARG A 58 -5.02 -6.25 -18.03
N SER A 59 -5.44 -6.30 -19.30
CA SER A 59 -6.31 -7.34 -19.82
C SER A 59 -5.74 -8.76 -19.67
N ARG A 60 -4.44 -8.96 -19.95
CA ARG A 60 -3.79 -10.27 -19.77
C ARG A 60 -3.69 -10.69 -18.31
N LEU A 61 -3.41 -9.75 -17.41
CA LEU A 61 -3.36 -10.00 -15.97
C LEU A 61 -4.72 -10.45 -15.44
N PHE A 62 -5.78 -9.70 -15.74
CA PHE A 62 -7.14 -10.03 -15.30
C PHE A 62 -7.62 -11.38 -15.82
N ALA A 63 -7.32 -11.70 -17.09
CA ALA A 63 -7.63 -13.00 -17.68
C ALA A 63 -6.92 -14.16 -16.95
N ARG A 64 -5.65 -13.97 -16.53
CA ARG A 64 -4.90 -14.98 -15.78
C ARG A 64 -5.39 -15.16 -14.35
N LEU A 65 -5.80 -14.07 -13.71
CA LEU A 65 -6.35 -14.09 -12.36
C LEU A 65 -7.85 -14.48 -12.31
N GLN A 66 -8.49 -14.70 -13.47
CA GLN A 66 -9.92 -15.00 -13.59
C GLN A 66 -10.82 -13.92 -12.95
N ILE A 67 -10.37 -12.66 -12.97
CA ILE A 67 -11.11 -11.53 -12.43
C ILE A 67 -11.94 -10.90 -13.56
N ALA A 68 -13.25 -10.72 -13.34
CA ALA A 68 -14.12 -10.03 -14.28
C ALA A 68 -13.69 -8.55 -14.39
N GLN A 69 -13.43 -8.07 -15.61
CA GLN A 69 -13.01 -6.68 -15.83
C GLN A 69 -14.19 -5.74 -15.55
N SER A 70 -14.13 -4.98 -14.46
CA SER A 70 -14.99 -3.81 -14.27
C SER A 70 -14.41 -2.66 -15.10
N THR A 71 -15.18 -2.22 -16.09
CA THR A 71 -14.79 -1.16 -17.01
C THR A 71 -14.72 0.20 -16.31
N GLY A 72 -13.53 0.56 -15.82
CA GLY A 72 -13.19 1.96 -15.52
C GLY A 72 -13.04 2.75 -16.82
N LYS A 73 -14.15 2.99 -17.53
CA LYS A 73 -14.19 3.82 -18.74
C LYS A 73 -14.05 5.29 -18.31
N LYS A 74 -12.89 5.92 -18.54
CA LYS A 74 -12.82 7.38 -18.70
C LYS A 74 -13.16 7.73 -20.16
N PRO A 75 -14.15 8.59 -20.43
CA PRO A 75 -14.42 9.11 -21.77
C PRO A 75 -13.57 10.37 -22.07
N GLY A 76 -13.15 10.52 -23.34
CA GLY A 76 -12.62 11.76 -23.96
C GLY A 76 -11.13 12.02 -23.72
N GLU A 77 -10.27 12.47 -24.64
CA GLU A 77 -10.46 13.38 -25.80
C GLU A 77 -11.45 14.54 -25.61
#